data_AF-A0A9J5XHD7-F1
#
_entry.id   AF-A0A9J5XHD7-F1
#
_cell.length_a   1.000
_cell.length_b   1.000
_cell.length_c   1.000
_cell.angle_alpha   90.00
_cell.angle_beta   90.00
_cell.angle_gamma   90.00
#
_symmetry.space_group_name_H-M   'P 1'
#
loop_
_entity.id
_entity.type
_entity.pdbx_description
1 polymer ?
#
loop_
_entity_poly.entity_id
_entity_poly.type
_entity_poly.pdbx_seq_one_letter_code
_entity_poly.pdbx_strand_id
1 'polypeptide(L)'
;MQTSHHSVHDPICDMCNKHCKSFESLREHIAGPLTIVNCSSIFAERGCILCLKICSSVDSLMEHKEMCHLTTPQPIETVEIYHSED
;
A
#
# COMPACT_ATOMS: atom_id res chain seq x y z
N MET A 1 -2.12 -3.30 -29.87
CA MET A 1 -2.60 -3.82 -28.57
C MET A 1 -1.44 -3.70 -27.61
N GLN A 2 -1.51 -2.79 -26.64
CA GLN A 2 -0.40 -2.56 -25.72
C GLN A 2 -0.47 -3.62 -24.63
N THR A 3 0.40 -4.62 -24.71
CA THR A 3 0.54 -5.62 -23.66
C THR A 3 1.09 -4.90 -22.43
N SER A 4 0.28 -4.82 -21.37
CA SER A 4 0.76 -4.31 -20.09
C SER A 4 1.66 -5.39 -19.49
N HIS A 5 2.97 -5.12 -19.46
CA HIS A 5 3.92 -6.01 -18.81
C HIS A 5 3.84 -5.76 -17.31
N HIS A 6 3.26 -6.71 -16.59
CA HIS A 6 3.13 -6.62 -15.15
C HIS A 6 4.33 -7.26 -14.46
N SER A 7 4.93 -6.53 -13.53
CA SER A 7 5.91 -7.09 -12.61
C SER A 7 5.20 -7.85 -11.49
N VAL A 8 5.84 -8.86 -10.90
CA VAL A 8 5.35 -9.48 -9.66
C VAL A 8 5.33 -8.48 -8.49
N HIS A 9 6.05 -7.37 -8.64
CA HIS A 9 6.08 -6.27 -7.69
C HIS A 9 5.02 -5.20 -7.96
N ASP A 10 4.22 -5.34 -9.03
CA ASP A 10 3.14 -4.41 -9.31
C ASP A 10 2.06 -4.56 -8.23
N PRO A 11 1.60 -3.47 -7.61
CA PRO A 11 0.51 -3.53 -6.63
C PRO A 11 -0.78 -3.98 -7.29
N ILE A 12 -1.49 -4.88 -6.61
CA ILE A 12 -2.75 -5.46 -7.06
C ILE A 12 -3.86 -5.01 -6.12
N CYS A 13 -5.01 -4.65 -6.68
CA CYS A 13 -6.22 -4.43 -5.88
C CYS A 13 -6.80 -5.78 -5.45
N ASP A 14 -6.80 -6.09 -4.16
CA ASP A 14 -7.34 -7.35 -3.64
C ASP A 14 -8.83 -7.56 -3.94
N MET A 15 -9.58 -6.50 -4.28
CA MET A 15 -11.03 -6.57 -4.53
C MET A 15 -11.38 -6.93 -5.97
N CYS A 16 -10.66 -6.37 -6.94
CA CYS A 16 -10.93 -6.61 -8.37
C CYS A 16 -9.76 -7.29 -9.10
N ASN A 17 -8.69 -7.63 -8.39
CA ASN A 17 -7.44 -8.18 -8.93
C ASN A 17 -6.80 -7.33 -10.04
N LYS A 18 -7.16 -6.05 -10.12
CA LYS A 18 -6.58 -5.11 -11.08
C LYS A 18 -5.16 -4.78 -10.67
N HIS A 19 -4.23 -4.99 -11.60
CA HIS A 19 -2.86 -4.52 -11.46
C HIS A 19 -2.79 -3.01 -11.64
N CYS A 20 -2.05 -2.37 -10.75
CA CYS A 20 -1.82 -0.94 -10.73
C CYS A 20 -0.32 -0.68 -10.97
N LYS A 21 -0.01 0.34 -11.78
CA LYS A 21 1.38 0.68 -12.12
C LYS A 21 2.22 1.18 -10.93
N SER A 22 1.56 1.56 -9.83
CA SER A 22 2.19 2.06 -8.62
C SER A 22 1.22 1.99 -7.44
N PHE A 23 1.74 2.07 -6.20
CA PHE A 23 0.90 2.13 -5.00
C PHE A 23 0.01 3.37 -4.98
N GLU A 24 0.46 4.46 -5.59
CA GLU A 24 -0.34 5.66 -5.75
C GLU A 24 -1.54 5.43 -6.68
N SER A 25 -1.33 4.70 -7.78
CA SER A 25 -2.42 4.32 -8.68
C SER A 25 -3.41 3.37 -8.01
N LEU A 26 -2.94 2.53 -7.08
CA LEU A 26 -3.81 1.68 -6.26
C LEU A 26 -4.63 2.52 -5.26
N ARG A 27 -4.02 3.52 -4.61
CA ARG A 27 -4.73 4.47 -3.74
C ARG A 27 -5.82 5.23 -4.50
N GLU A 28 -5.51 5.78 -5.66
CA GLU A 28 -6.50 6.44 -6.52
C GLU A 28 -7.62 5.47 -6.96
N HIS A 29 -7.30 4.18 -7.14
CA HIS A 29 -8.27 3.18 -7.56
C HIS A 29 -9.28 2.79 -6.45
N ILE A 30 -8.87 2.81 -5.18
CA ILE A 30 -9.71 2.40 -4.02
C ILE A 30 -10.25 3.57 -3.20
N ALA A 31 -9.64 4.76 -3.30
CA ALA A 31 -10.03 5.96 -2.55
C ALA A 31 -10.11 7.24 -3.41
N GLY A 32 -9.83 7.18 -4.71
CA GLY A 32 -9.85 8.33 -5.60
C GLY A 32 -11.20 8.57 -6.31
N PRO A 33 -11.32 9.70 -7.03
CA PRO A 33 -12.56 10.07 -7.72
C PRO A 33 -12.93 9.16 -8.91
N LEU A 34 -12.00 8.30 -9.34
CA LEU A 34 -12.17 7.36 -10.46
C LEU A 34 -12.34 5.90 -9.99
N THR A 35 -12.64 5.70 -8.71
CA THR A 35 -12.84 4.35 -8.17
C THR A 35 -13.99 3.64 -8.86
N ILE A 36 -13.80 2.36 -9.20
CA ILE A 36 -14.93 1.47 -9.44
C ILE A 36 -15.70 1.40 -8.13
N VAL A 37 -16.99 1.76 -8.14
CA VAL A 37 -17.82 1.98 -6.92
C VAL A 37 -17.68 0.85 -5.90
N ASN A 38 -17.58 -0.39 -6.37
CA ASN A 38 -17.47 -1.57 -5.50
C ASN A 38 -16.11 -1.69 -4.79
N CYS A 39 -15.01 -1.26 -5.41
CA CYS A 39 -13.69 -1.31 -4.76
C CYS A 39 -13.60 -0.27 -3.64
N SER A 40 -14.16 0.93 -3.87
CA SER A 40 -14.15 1.98 -2.86
C SER A 40 -15.06 1.69 -1.68
N SER A 41 -16.28 1.20 -1.91
CA SER A 41 -17.20 0.87 -0.81
C SER A 41 -16.63 -0.22 0.10
N ILE A 42 -16.07 -1.28 -0.46
CA ILE A 42 -15.48 -2.36 0.34
C ILE A 42 -14.23 -1.87 1.06
N PHE A 43 -13.38 -1.06 0.40
CA PHE A 43 -12.20 -0.49 1.05
C PHE A 43 -12.57 0.47 2.18
N ALA A 44 -13.62 1.29 2.02
CA ALA A 44 -14.07 2.18 3.08
C ALA A 44 -14.56 1.42 4.32
N GLU A 45 -15.14 0.24 4.13
CA GLU A 45 -15.65 -0.60 5.23
C GLU A 45 -14.54 -1.41 5.92
N ARG A 46 -13.61 -1.99 5.13
CA ARG A 46 -12.69 -3.05 5.59
C ARG A 46 -11.21 -2.79 5.31
N GLY A 47 -10.88 -1.67 4.68
CA GLY A 47 -9.52 -1.32 4.26
C GLY A 47 -8.71 -0.55 5.30
N CYS A 48 -7.41 -0.86 5.37
CA CYS A 48 -6.44 -0.09 6.13
C CYS A 48 -5.71 0.90 5.22
N ILE A 49 -5.75 2.20 5.54
CA ILE A 49 -5.11 3.23 4.70
C ILE A 49 -3.57 3.20 4.73
N LEU A 50 -2.98 2.62 5.78
CA LEU A 50 -1.52 2.60 5.97
C LEU A 50 -0.85 1.53 5.10
N CYS A 51 -1.34 0.29 5.19
CA CYS A 51 -0.79 -0.83 4.43
C CYS A 51 -1.60 -1.21 3.19
N LEU A 52 -2.76 -0.57 2.97
CA LEU A 52 -3.69 -0.80 1.85
C LEU A 52 -4.30 -2.22 1.83
N LYS A 53 -4.19 -2.97 2.93
CA LYS A 53 -4.77 -4.31 3.08
C LYS A 53 -6.28 -4.24 3.32
N ILE A 54 -7.02 -5.18 2.74
CA ILE A 54 -8.42 -5.44 3.09
C ILE A 54 -8.51 -6.54 4.15
N CYS A 55 -9.21 -6.25 5.25
CA CYS A 55 -9.49 -7.23 6.30
C CYS A 55 -10.74 -8.06 5.96
N SER A 56 -10.86 -9.26 6.54
CA SER A 56 -11.99 -10.16 6.33
C SER A 56 -13.30 -9.61 6.90
N SER A 57 -13.23 -8.86 8.00
CA SER A 57 -14.36 -8.23 8.68
C SER A 57 -13.98 -6.85 9.23
N VAL A 58 -14.99 -6.08 9.66
CA VAL A 58 -14.80 -4.79 10.35
C VAL A 58 -14.06 -4.97 11.67
N ASP A 59 -14.37 -6.02 12.44
CA ASP A 59 -13.67 -6.31 13.70
C ASP A 59 -12.19 -6.59 13.46
N SER A 60 -11.87 -7.36 12.42
CA SER A 60 -10.48 -7.62 12.01
C SER A 60 -9.77 -6.34 11.55
N LEU A 61 -10.49 -5.38 10.94
CA LEU A 61 -9.94 -4.06 10.64
C LEU A 61 -9.63 -3.26 11.91
N MET A 62 -10.51 -3.31 12.92
CA MET A 62 -10.28 -2.62 14.18
C MET A 62 -9.05 -3.18 14.90
N GLU A 63 -8.97 -4.50 15.07
CA GLU A 63 -7.78 -5.16 15.64
C GLU A 63 -6.51 -4.85 14.84
N HIS A 64 -6.61 -4.86 13.51
CA HIS A 64 -5.49 -4.51 12.64
C HIS A 64 -5.02 -3.07 12.84
N LYS A 65 -5.92 -2.11 13.04
CA LYS A 65 -5.56 -0.69 13.24
C LYS A 65 -4.76 -0.46 14.52
N GLU A 66 -4.99 -1.26 15.56
CA GLU A 66 -4.19 -1.21 16.79
C GLU A 66 -2.73 -1.66 16.55
N MET A 67 -2.53 -2.62 15.63
CA MET A 67 -1.21 -3.18 15.32
C MET A 67 -0.52 -2.52 14.12
N CYS A 68 -1.28 -1.92 13.21
CA CYS A 68 -0.77 -1.33 11.99
C CYS A 68 -0.44 0.13 12.23
N HIS A 69 0.79 0.38 12.65
CA HIS A 69 1.35 1.71 12.83
C HIS A 69 2.61 1.86 11.97
N LEU A 70 2.86 3.09 11.51
CA LEU A 70 4.13 3.42 10.89
C LEU A 70 5.17 3.48 12.01
N THR A 71 6.23 2.69 11.89
CA THR A 71 7.39 2.82 12.77
C THR A 71 8.03 4.18 12.57
N THR A 72 8.47 4.79 13.67
CA THR A 72 9.27 6.01 13.60
C THR A 72 10.52 5.73 12.76
N PRO A 73 10.84 6.58 11.76
CA PRO A 73 12.06 6.44 10.99
C PRO A 73 13.24 6.35 11.94
N GLN A 74 14.07 5.31 11.81
CA GLN A 74 15.29 5.26 12.60
C GLN A 74 16.22 6.40 12.16
N PRO A 75 16.91 7.07 13.10
CA PRO A 75 17.95 8.02 12.76
C PRO A 75 18.95 7.33 11.84
N ILE A 76 19.27 7.97 10.72
CA ILE A 76 20.34 7.50 9.83
C ILE A 76 21.64 7.72 10.62
N GLU A 77 22.22 6.65 11.18
CA GLU A 77 23.56 6.73 11.76
C GLU A 77 24.51 7.17 10.64
N THR A 78 25.10 8.35 10.82
CA THR A 78 26.10 8.86 9.90
C THR A 78 27.35 8.03 10.12
N VAL A 79 27.60 7.08 9.22
CA VAL A 79 28.82 6.29 9.27
C VAL A 79 29.96 7.24 8.94
N GLU A 80 30.78 7.61 9.93
CA GLU A 80 32.02 8.34 9.73
C GLU A 80 32.95 7.47 8.88
N ILE A 81 32.97 7.71 7.57
CA ILE A 81 33.90 7.05 6.66
C ILE A 81 35.26 7.71 6.88
N TYR A 82 36.08 7.10 7.74
CA TYR A 82 37.49 7.46 7.83
C TYR A 82 38.17 7.07 6.52
N HIS A 83 38.46 8.06 5.68
CA HIS A 83 39.38 7.90 4.56
C HIS A 83 40.80 7.83 5.13
N SER A 84 41.38 6.63 5.13
CA SER A 84 42.83 6.47 5.25
C SER A 84 43.45 6.88 3.91
N GLU A 85 44.13 8.02 3.89
CA GLU A 85 45.06 8.37 2.80
C GLU A 85 46.36 7.60 3.04
N ASP A 86 46.73 6.73 2.11
CA ASP A 86 48.06 6.11 1.96
C ASP A 86 48.71 6.68 0.68
#